data_AF-A0A7C6HV41-F1
#
_entry.id   AF-A0A7C6HV41-F1
#
_cell.length_a   1.000
_cell.length_b   1.000
_cell.length_c   1.000
_cell.angle_alpha   90.00
_cell.angle_beta   90.00
_cell.angle_gamma   90.00
#
_symmetry.space_group_name_H-M   'P 1'
#
loop_
_entity.id
_entity.type
_entity.pdbx_description
1 polymer ?
#
loop_
_entity_poly.entity_id
_entity_poly.type
_entity_poly.pdbx_seq_one_letter_code
_entity_poly.pdbx_strand_id
1 'polypeptide(L)'
;MRRLTRLLFFSLVTFIIMAHTAYADNLLISQRDIKEGLDFCREFPVSLQVDGETIICDVPPVIIKDRTLIPARAVFESMGAEVEWNEDARLVEVSLGTSNVQLTIDSRIAFVNGKQTPMDVPAMILNDRTLIPVRFVGESLSCAVDWDDLSRTVKLFSPVINEYTEISDITFIDEAEKYRIVIKGEGVIEGSKSFAYNNPERFGIDIKNAQLKIKGDRIDTDNELIRSIRFSQFEPGVVRVVIDLEEKIAGKISFSTEKDSLYIDFNKSKVDEYQELGEVTKDGLAVVDWRATEKLVVIDPGHGGKDPGSRAIRDGVVILNEKEVNLDVAHRLNRMLQEAGVSTYMLRKDDTYITLYGRPELANAANAYLYISIHNNYSDNPSANGVETFYYSKENECDYGIYSEDLAKMIQKEMVKSLGLFDRGAKSEPAYAVLNKTVMPAIIIEGAFLSNDENLELMMTDEFRELYALSAAKSIVKILNDSVRD
;
A
#
# COMPACT_ATOMS: atom_id res chain seq x y z
N MET A 1 95.22 6.98 7.34
CA MET A 1 95.59 7.77 8.53
C MET A 1 94.37 8.60 8.94
N ARG A 2 93.93 8.47 10.20
CA ARG A 2 92.92 9.27 10.94
C ARG A 2 91.41 9.18 10.60
N ARG A 3 90.69 8.87 11.69
CA ARG A 3 89.24 8.89 11.97
C ARG A 3 88.66 10.32 11.90
N LEU A 4 87.35 10.51 11.70
CA LEU A 4 86.38 10.94 12.74
C LEU A 4 84.96 11.28 12.19
N THR A 5 83.93 10.73 12.86
CA THR A 5 82.61 11.29 13.26
C THR A 5 81.56 11.84 12.28
N ARG A 6 80.34 11.32 12.48
CA ARG A 6 78.99 11.81 12.10
C ARG A 6 78.67 13.20 12.69
N LEU A 7 77.85 14.00 11.98
CA LEU A 7 76.56 14.61 12.41
C LEU A 7 76.11 15.70 11.37
N LEU A 8 74.95 15.54 10.73
CA LEU A 8 73.67 16.28 10.94
C LEU A 8 73.59 17.71 10.35
N PHE A 9 72.80 17.92 9.27
CA PHE A 9 71.47 18.59 9.31
C PHE A 9 70.89 18.81 7.89
N PHE A 10 69.58 19.04 7.88
CA PHE A 10 68.54 18.76 6.88
C PHE A 10 68.32 19.81 5.77
N SER A 11 67.75 19.32 4.67
CA SER A 11 66.70 19.94 3.81
C SER A 11 67.03 21.15 2.91
N LEU A 12 67.04 20.91 1.60
CA LEU A 12 66.07 21.52 0.65
C LEU A 12 66.15 20.78 -0.70
N VAL A 13 65.14 19.98 -1.05
CA VAL A 13 64.97 19.46 -2.41
C VAL A 13 63.62 19.96 -2.92
N THR A 14 63.68 20.99 -3.75
CA THR A 14 62.58 21.50 -4.58
C THR A 14 62.26 20.49 -5.68
N PHE A 15 61.07 19.88 -5.61
CA PHE A 15 60.48 19.13 -6.70
C PHE A 15 59.50 20.04 -7.45
N ILE A 16 59.78 20.30 -8.73
CA ILE A 16 58.89 21.02 -9.64
C ILE A 16 57.80 20.04 -10.08
N ILE A 17 56.55 20.27 -9.65
CA ILE A 17 55.37 19.58 -10.16
C ILE A 17 54.70 20.52 -11.17
N MET A 18 54.71 20.14 -12.45
CA MET A 18 53.79 20.69 -13.45
C MET A 18 52.38 20.23 -13.11
N ALA A 19 51.59 21.12 -12.51
CA ALA A 19 50.15 20.94 -12.39
C ALA A 19 49.49 21.35 -13.73
N HIS A 20 48.89 20.38 -14.42
CA HIS A 20 47.80 20.70 -15.35
C HIS A 20 46.60 21.09 -14.51
N THR A 21 46.28 22.38 -14.45
CA THR A 21 45.00 22.85 -13.91
C THR A 21 43.91 22.56 -14.94
N ALA A 22 43.16 21.47 -14.76
CA ALA A 22 41.84 21.35 -15.36
C ALA A 22 40.92 22.33 -14.62
N TYR A 23 40.57 23.44 -15.26
CA TYR A 23 39.48 24.30 -14.80
C TYR A 23 38.17 23.51 -14.96
N ALA A 24 37.66 22.95 -13.87
CA ALA A 24 36.26 22.59 -13.78
C ALA A 24 35.48 23.88 -13.55
N ASP A 25 34.96 24.47 -14.62
CA ASP A 25 34.02 25.57 -14.52
C ASP A 25 32.75 25.06 -13.82
N ASN A 26 32.62 25.34 -12.53
CA ASN A 26 31.36 25.26 -11.80
C ASN A 26 30.44 26.37 -12.31
N LEU A 27 29.90 26.19 -13.51
CA LEU A 27 28.93 27.11 -14.09
C LEU A 27 27.59 26.89 -13.39
N LEU A 28 27.30 27.74 -12.40
CA LEU A 28 25.96 27.89 -11.83
C LEU A 28 24.97 28.17 -12.96
N ILE A 29 23.80 27.52 -12.95
CA ILE A 29 22.74 27.80 -13.92
C ILE A 29 22.26 29.23 -13.68
N SER A 30 22.43 30.08 -14.68
CA SER A 30 22.05 31.49 -14.60
C SER A 30 20.60 31.68 -15.03
N GLN A 31 20.00 32.81 -14.63
CA GLN A 31 18.68 33.23 -15.13
C GLN A 31 18.63 33.36 -16.66
N ARG A 32 19.79 33.65 -17.28
CA ARG A 32 19.93 33.68 -18.74
C ARG A 32 19.77 32.27 -19.34
N ASP A 33 20.38 31.26 -18.74
CA ASP A 33 20.28 29.88 -19.21
C ASP A 33 18.83 29.36 -19.14
N ILE A 34 18.12 29.69 -18.05
CA ILE A 34 16.70 29.35 -17.87
C ILE A 34 15.86 30.04 -18.96
N LYS A 35 16.07 31.35 -19.18
CA LYS A 35 15.34 32.11 -20.18
C LYS A 35 15.59 31.59 -21.60
N GLU A 36 16.84 31.31 -21.96
CA GLU A 36 17.20 30.76 -23.26
C GLU A 36 16.54 29.38 -23.49
N GLY A 37 16.54 28.51 -22.48
CA GLY A 37 15.87 27.21 -22.54
C GLY A 37 14.34 27.32 -22.70
N LEU A 38 13.70 28.23 -21.96
CA LEU A 38 12.27 28.50 -22.06
C LEU A 38 11.88 29.05 -23.43
N ASP A 39 12.64 30.03 -23.94
CA ASP A 39 12.37 30.63 -25.25
C ASP A 39 12.57 29.59 -26.37
N PHE A 40 13.61 28.75 -26.30
CA PHE A 40 13.86 27.67 -27.25
C PHE A 40 12.74 26.62 -27.25
N CYS A 41 12.30 26.16 -26.07
CA CYS A 41 11.22 25.17 -25.97
C CYS A 41 9.84 25.75 -26.33
N ARG A 42 9.66 27.08 -26.32
CA ARG A 42 8.45 27.72 -26.84
C ARG A 42 8.41 27.69 -28.38
N GLU A 43 9.53 27.93 -29.04
CA GLU A 43 9.64 27.87 -30.51
C GLU A 43 9.65 26.43 -31.02
N PHE A 44 10.28 25.53 -30.25
CA PHE A 44 10.40 24.12 -30.57
C PHE A 44 9.94 23.27 -29.37
N PRO A 45 8.64 22.95 -29.27
CA PRO A 45 8.09 22.19 -28.16
C PRO A 45 8.77 20.82 -27.98
N VAL A 46 8.74 20.35 -26.74
CA VAL A 46 9.16 19.00 -26.35
C VAL A 46 7.93 18.24 -25.90
N SER A 47 7.73 17.06 -26.46
CA SER A 47 6.63 16.17 -26.11
C SER A 47 7.09 15.12 -25.10
N LEU A 48 6.13 14.55 -24.37
CA LEU A 48 6.38 13.46 -23.43
C LEU A 48 5.52 12.25 -23.79
N GLN A 49 6.13 11.08 -23.73
CA GLN A 49 5.46 9.80 -23.86
C GLN A 49 5.89 8.89 -22.70
N VAL A 50 4.93 8.26 -22.05
CA VAL A 50 5.13 7.24 -21.01
C VAL A 50 4.46 5.97 -21.49
N ASP A 51 5.21 4.88 -21.60
CA ASP A 51 4.70 3.55 -22.02
C ASP A 51 3.87 3.56 -23.33
N GLY A 52 4.22 4.46 -24.25
CA GLY A 52 3.50 4.61 -25.51
C GLY A 52 2.36 5.63 -25.48
N GLU A 53 1.96 6.12 -24.31
CA GLU A 53 0.91 7.12 -24.14
C GLU A 53 1.48 8.54 -24.06
N THR A 54 0.82 9.50 -24.72
CA THR A 54 1.24 10.90 -24.69
C THR A 54 0.80 11.58 -23.39
N ILE A 55 1.74 12.19 -22.68
CA ILE A 55 1.47 12.92 -21.44
C ILE A 55 1.23 14.40 -21.75
N ILE A 56 0.08 14.91 -21.31
CA ILE A 56 -0.27 16.32 -21.39
C ILE A 56 0.08 16.99 -20.07
N CYS A 57 0.95 17.99 -20.13
CA CYS A 57 1.34 18.79 -18.96
C CYS A 57 0.77 20.20 -19.05
N ASP A 58 0.42 20.75 -17.89
CA ASP A 58 0.03 22.16 -17.74
C ASP A 58 1.23 23.11 -17.86
N VAL A 59 2.43 22.66 -17.45
CA VAL A 59 3.71 23.28 -17.74
C VAL A 59 4.52 22.38 -18.68
N PRO A 60 4.94 22.87 -19.87
CA PRO A 60 5.64 22.04 -20.83
C PRO A 60 7.07 21.68 -20.35
N PRO A 61 7.64 20.57 -20.83
CA PRO A 61 9.06 20.27 -20.61
C PRO A 61 9.97 21.37 -21.14
N VAL A 62 11.13 21.52 -20.50
CA VAL A 62 12.14 22.52 -20.88
C VAL A 62 13.51 21.86 -21.01
N ILE A 63 14.36 22.36 -21.91
CA ILE A 63 15.75 21.92 -22.03
C ILE A 63 16.65 23.03 -21.49
N ILE A 64 17.40 22.72 -20.43
CA ILE A 64 18.33 23.65 -19.79
C ILE A 64 19.69 22.94 -19.69
N LYS A 65 20.74 23.54 -20.25
CA LYS A 65 22.10 22.96 -20.30
C LYS A 65 22.10 21.50 -20.81
N ASP A 66 21.42 21.27 -21.93
CA ASP A 66 21.31 19.95 -22.58
C ASP A 66 20.70 18.85 -21.70
N ARG A 67 19.92 19.22 -20.68
CA ARG A 67 19.10 18.31 -19.89
C ARG A 67 17.65 18.70 -20.00
N THR A 68 16.79 17.72 -20.26
CA THR A 68 15.35 17.92 -20.25
C THR A 68 14.83 17.86 -18.83
N LEU A 69 14.12 18.90 -18.42
CA LEU A 69 13.37 18.92 -17.18
C LEU A 69 11.88 18.83 -17.47
N ILE A 70 11.20 18.07 -16.64
CA ILE A 70 9.78 17.73 -16.78
C ILE A 70 9.05 18.02 -15.47
N PRO A 71 7.74 18.33 -15.50
CA PRO A 71 6.94 18.35 -14.28
C PRO A 71 6.93 16.97 -13.64
N ALA A 72 7.47 16.85 -12.42
CA ALA A 72 7.67 15.55 -11.77
C ALA A 72 6.37 14.75 -11.69
N ARG A 73 5.32 15.40 -11.21
CA ARG A 73 4.02 14.79 -10.95
C ARG A 73 3.38 14.19 -12.19
N ALA A 74 3.26 15.00 -13.25
CA ALA A 74 2.54 14.63 -14.47
C ALA A 74 3.12 13.39 -15.17
N VAL A 75 4.40 13.10 -14.95
CA VAL A 75 5.10 11.99 -15.62
C VAL A 75 5.26 10.78 -14.72
N PHE A 76 5.68 10.98 -13.47
CA PHE A 76 5.98 9.84 -12.61
C PHE A 76 4.72 9.26 -11.96
N GLU A 77 3.69 10.07 -11.67
CA GLU A 77 2.41 9.52 -11.18
C GLU A 77 1.71 8.66 -12.24
N SER A 78 1.85 8.97 -13.54
CA SER A 78 1.29 8.11 -14.61
C SER A 78 1.96 6.74 -14.69
N MET A 79 3.11 6.56 -14.05
CA MET A 79 3.85 5.30 -13.95
C MET A 79 3.63 4.59 -12.61
N GLY A 80 2.68 5.07 -11.79
CA GLY A 80 2.43 4.54 -10.45
C GLY A 80 3.41 5.02 -9.37
N ALA A 81 4.25 6.03 -9.65
CA ALA A 81 5.13 6.60 -8.65
C ALA A 81 4.38 7.59 -7.74
N GLU A 82 4.77 7.64 -6.47
CA GLU A 82 4.35 8.69 -5.53
C GLU A 82 5.30 9.89 -5.63
N VAL A 83 4.74 11.10 -5.79
CA VAL A 83 5.51 12.37 -5.87
C VAL A 83 5.11 13.30 -4.73
N GLU A 84 5.92 13.35 -3.68
CA GLU A 84 5.71 14.21 -2.52
C GLU A 84 6.49 15.52 -2.61
N TRP A 85 5.90 16.60 -2.13
CA TRP A 85 6.53 17.91 -2.02
C TRP A 85 6.58 18.34 -0.55
N ASN A 86 7.78 18.57 -0.04
CA ASN A 86 8.01 19.15 1.27
C ASN A 86 8.40 20.63 1.11
N GLU A 87 7.49 21.51 1.51
CA GLU A 87 7.64 22.97 1.36
C GLU A 87 8.78 23.52 2.21
N ASP A 88 8.84 23.14 3.49
CA ASP A 88 9.85 23.62 4.45
C ASP A 88 11.27 23.24 4.02
N ALA A 89 11.44 22.02 3.49
CA ALA A 89 12.72 21.50 3.03
C ALA A 89 13.04 21.87 1.57
N ARG A 90 12.10 22.47 0.83
CA ARG A 90 12.14 22.63 -0.63
C ARG A 90 12.60 21.33 -1.31
N LEU A 91 11.96 20.23 -0.96
CA LEU A 91 12.34 18.88 -1.37
C LEU A 91 11.20 18.24 -2.16
N VAL A 92 11.52 17.70 -3.33
CA VAL A 92 10.63 16.77 -4.02
C VAL A 92 11.16 15.35 -3.84
N GLU A 93 10.26 14.44 -3.48
CA GLU A 93 10.54 13.02 -3.32
C GLU A 93 9.72 12.25 -4.34
N VAL A 94 10.38 11.39 -5.11
CA VAL A 94 9.76 10.52 -6.11
C VAL A 94 10.04 9.07 -5.72
N SER A 95 8.99 8.30 -5.48
CA SER A 95 9.06 6.90 -5.04
C SER A 95 8.34 5.99 -6.02
N LEU A 96 9.03 4.99 -6.57
CA LEU A 96 8.45 3.99 -7.47
C LEU A 96 8.95 2.59 -7.06
N GLY A 97 8.02 1.73 -6.63
CA GLY A 97 8.37 0.42 -6.06
C GLY A 97 9.27 0.55 -4.84
N THR A 98 10.45 -0.08 -4.88
CA THR A 98 11.48 0.02 -3.84
C THR A 98 12.48 1.16 -4.06
N SER A 99 12.36 1.90 -5.17
CA SER A 99 13.26 2.99 -5.53
C SER A 99 12.71 4.33 -5.06
N ASN A 100 13.61 5.18 -4.56
CA ASN A 100 13.30 6.48 -4.01
C ASN A 100 14.36 7.50 -4.43
N VAL A 101 13.92 8.68 -4.87
CA VAL A 101 14.78 9.79 -5.27
C VAL A 101 14.31 11.07 -4.60
N GLN A 102 15.14 11.63 -3.74
CA GLN A 102 14.92 12.90 -3.07
C GLN A 102 15.78 13.99 -3.71
N LEU A 103 15.15 15.06 -4.20
CA LEU A 103 15.81 16.19 -4.84
C LEU A 103 15.47 17.48 -4.10
N THR A 104 16.49 18.15 -3.56
CA THR A 104 16.33 19.51 -3.03
C THR A 104 16.39 20.51 -4.18
N ILE A 105 15.44 21.43 -4.23
CA ILE A 105 15.39 22.48 -5.25
C ILE A 105 16.69 23.29 -5.22
N ASP A 106 17.21 23.58 -6.42
CA ASP A 106 18.47 24.31 -6.66
C ASP A 106 19.75 23.59 -6.19
N SER A 107 19.66 22.35 -5.68
CA SER A 107 20.81 21.51 -5.33
C SER A 107 21.20 20.59 -6.48
N ARG A 108 22.50 20.39 -6.71
CA ARG A 108 23.03 19.37 -7.65
C ARG A 108 23.31 18.01 -6.98
N ILE A 109 22.94 17.87 -5.71
CA ILE A 109 23.03 16.60 -4.98
C ILE A 109 21.61 16.13 -4.70
N ALA A 110 21.30 14.91 -5.17
CA ALA A 110 20.11 14.16 -4.80
C ALA A 110 20.48 13.04 -3.83
N PHE A 111 19.47 12.45 -3.19
CA PHE A 111 19.60 11.18 -2.48
C PHE A 111 18.82 10.12 -3.25
N VAL A 112 19.50 9.08 -3.70
CA VAL A 112 18.90 7.92 -4.38
C VAL A 112 18.99 6.75 -3.41
N ASN A 113 17.86 6.23 -2.94
CA ASN A 113 17.79 5.19 -1.91
C ASN A 113 18.66 5.50 -0.68
N GLY A 114 18.63 6.75 -0.22
CA GLY A 114 19.42 7.25 0.91
C GLY A 114 20.90 7.56 0.60
N LYS A 115 21.40 7.28 -0.60
CA LYS A 115 22.78 7.56 -1.02
C LYS A 115 22.89 8.89 -1.78
N GLN A 116 23.83 9.74 -1.38
CA GLN A 116 24.13 10.97 -2.10
C GLN A 116 24.64 10.69 -3.52
N THR A 117 24.00 11.30 -4.50
CA THR A 117 24.30 11.13 -5.93
C THR A 117 24.31 12.50 -6.62
N PRO A 118 25.40 12.87 -7.32
CA PRO A 118 25.46 14.13 -8.06
C PRO A 118 24.62 14.10 -9.33
N MET A 119 24.05 15.24 -9.71
CA MET A 119 23.31 15.47 -10.95
C MET A 119 23.82 16.70 -11.70
N ASP A 120 23.75 16.65 -13.04
CA ASP A 120 24.28 17.70 -13.92
C ASP A 120 23.50 19.01 -13.82
N VAL A 121 22.18 18.92 -13.61
CA VAL A 121 21.25 20.04 -13.53
C VAL A 121 20.33 19.81 -12.32
N PRO A 122 20.13 20.78 -11.43
CA PRO A 122 19.25 20.65 -10.26
C PRO A 122 17.77 20.60 -10.66
N ALA A 123 16.94 20.09 -9.76
CA ALA A 123 15.50 20.34 -9.77
C ALA A 123 15.21 21.84 -9.54
N MET A 124 14.17 22.38 -10.17
CA MET A 124 13.81 23.80 -10.11
C MET A 124 12.30 24.01 -10.07
N ILE A 125 11.88 25.17 -9.57
CA ILE A 125 10.46 25.59 -9.63
C ILE A 125 10.32 26.60 -10.77
N LEU A 126 9.50 26.27 -11.77
CA LEU A 126 9.14 27.18 -12.87
C LEU A 126 7.61 27.22 -13.02
N ASN A 127 7.03 28.42 -13.05
CA ASN A 127 5.58 28.64 -13.15
C ASN A 127 4.78 27.80 -12.12
N ASP A 128 5.20 27.84 -10.86
CA ASP A 128 4.58 27.09 -9.75
C ASP A 128 4.53 25.56 -9.95
N ARG A 129 5.43 25.01 -10.76
CA ARG A 129 5.64 23.57 -10.91
C ARG A 129 7.08 23.19 -10.62
N THR A 130 7.25 22.08 -9.93
CA THR A 130 8.55 21.45 -9.71
C THR A 130 8.96 20.67 -10.94
N LEU A 131 9.99 21.16 -11.61
CA LEU A 131 10.60 20.51 -12.76
C LEU A 131 11.88 19.78 -12.35
N ILE A 132 12.01 18.52 -12.77
CA ILE A 132 13.10 17.64 -12.41
C ILE A 132 13.82 17.10 -13.66
N PRO A 133 15.13 16.81 -13.60
CA PRO A 133 15.86 16.24 -14.73
C PRO A 133 15.38 14.81 -15.03
N VAL A 134 14.67 14.62 -16.14
CA VAL A 134 13.94 13.38 -16.44
C VAL A 134 14.83 12.15 -16.47
N ARG A 135 15.99 12.26 -17.13
CA ARG A 135 16.91 11.12 -17.30
C ARG A 135 17.48 10.66 -15.97
N PHE A 136 17.94 11.62 -15.15
CA PHE A 136 18.52 11.31 -13.84
C PHE A 136 17.50 10.61 -12.93
N VAL A 137 16.29 11.17 -12.83
CA VAL A 137 15.25 10.60 -11.96
C VAL A 137 14.71 9.30 -12.53
N GLY A 138 14.41 9.24 -13.83
CA GLY A 138 13.90 8.03 -14.49
C GLY A 138 14.88 6.85 -14.37
N GLU A 139 16.16 7.03 -14.71
CA GLU A 139 17.15 5.96 -14.60
C GLU A 139 17.40 5.56 -13.13
N SER A 140 17.32 6.50 -12.17
CA SER A 140 17.42 6.20 -10.73
C SER A 140 16.22 5.41 -10.19
N LEU A 141 15.07 5.47 -10.87
CA LEU A 141 13.87 4.68 -10.58
C LEU A 141 13.80 3.42 -11.45
N SER A 142 14.90 3.05 -12.12
CA SER A 142 14.98 1.90 -13.04
C SER A 142 14.11 2.00 -14.30
N CYS A 143 13.62 3.19 -14.66
CA CYS A 143 12.93 3.43 -15.92
C CYS A 143 13.95 3.53 -17.07
N ALA A 144 13.58 3.07 -18.27
CA ALA A 144 14.34 3.38 -19.47
C ALA A 144 13.92 4.76 -20.01
N VAL A 145 14.89 5.60 -20.36
CA VAL A 145 14.64 6.96 -20.89
C VAL A 145 15.31 7.14 -22.25
N ASP A 146 14.50 7.36 -23.27
CA ASP A 146 14.93 7.58 -24.65
C ASP A 146 14.52 8.96 -25.17
N TRP A 147 15.22 9.43 -26.19
CA TRP A 147 14.96 10.71 -26.86
C TRP A 147 14.78 10.49 -28.37
N ASP A 148 13.59 10.84 -28.86
CA ASP A 148 13.27 10.78 -30.28
C ASP A 148 13.55 12.15 -30.93
N ASP A 149 14.66 12.25 -31.67
CA ASP A 149 15.12 13.49 -32.30
C ASP A 149 14.11 14.05 -33.33
N LEU A 150 13.45 13.17 -34.10
CA LEU A 150 12.56 13.59 -35.18
C LEU A 150 11.28 14.24 -34.64
N SER A 151 10.72 13.66 -33.59
CA SER A 151 9.48 14.14 -32.95
C SER A 151 9.72 15.05 -31.74
N ARG A 152 10.98 15.20 -31.30
CA ARG A 152 11.37 15.90 -30.07
C ARG A 152 10.60 15.39 -28.85
N THR A 153 10.55 14.08 -28.72
CA THR A 153 9.78 13.41 -27.66
C THR A 153 10.71 12.72 -26.68
N VAL A 154 10.56 13.02 -25.39
CA VAL A 154 11.13 12.15 -24.34
C VAL A 154 10.20 10.95 -24.20
N LYS A 155 10.75 9.75 -24.35
CA LYS A 155 10.03 8.50 -24.14
C LYS A 155 10.53 7.86 -22.85
N LEU A 156 9.65 7.72 -21.89
CA LEU A 156 9.89 6.96 -20.67
C LEU A 156 9.19 5.62 -20.80
N PHE A 157 9.89 4.57 -20.40
CA PHE A 157 9.32 3.24 -20.27
C PHE A 157 9.41 2.84 -18.81
N SER A 158 8.27 2.48 -18.23
CA SER A 158 8.19 1.95 -16.87
C SER A 158 9.13 0.77 -16.71
N PRO A 159 9.73 0.59 -15.51
CA PRO A 159 10.58 -0.56 -15.25
C PRO A 159 9.81 -1.82 -15.57
N VAL A 160 10.34 -2.65 -16.48
CA VAL A 160 9.82 -4.00 -16.67
C VAL A 160 10.24 -4.78 -15.42
N ILE A 161 9.30 -5.03 -14.51
CA ILE A 161 9.54 -5.93 -13.37
C ILE A 161 9.72 -7.33 -13.95
N ASN A 162 10.98 -7.69 -14.20
CA ASN A 162 11.39 -8.96 -14.78
C ASN A 162 12.52 -9.61 -13.95
N GLU A 163 12.52 -9.39 -12.65
CA GLU A 163 13.24 -10.27 -11.74
C GLU A 163 12.21 -10.95 -10.86
N TYR A 164 11.79 -12.13 -11.31
CA TYR A 164 11.09 -13.06 -10.44
C TYR A 164 11.95 -13.32 -9.20
N THR A 165 11.36 -13.30 -8.00
CA THR A 165 12.07 -13.82 -6.83
C THR A 165 12.26 -15.33 -7.00
N GLU A 166 13.49 -15.80 -6.89
CA GLU A 166 13.78 -17.24 -6.94
C GLU A 166 13.43 -17.88 -5.60
N ILE A 167 12.44 -18.77 -5.58
CA ILE A 167 12.12 -19.58 -4.42
C ILE A 167 13.21 -20.65 -4.27
N SER A 168 14.06 -20.46 -3.27
CA SER A 168 15.30 -21.21 -3.04
C SER A 168 15.16 -22.34 -2.03
N ASP A 169 14.20 -22.26 -1.11
CA ASP A 169 13.96 -23.31 -0.11
C ASP A 169 12.49 -23.37 0.35
N ILE A 170 12.04 -24.58 0.68
CA ILE A 170 10.74 -24.85 1.31
C ILE A 170 10.99 -25.86 2.44
N THR A 171 10.69 -25.47 3.68
CA THR A 171 10.95 -26.29 4.87
C THR A 171 9.70 -26.46 5.71
N PHE A 172 9.51 -27.65 6.27
CA PHE A 172 8.52 -27.94 7.30
C PHE A 172 9.18 -27.96 8.69
N ILE A 173 8.56 -27.28 9.66
CA ILE A 173 9.02 -27.19 11.04
C ILE A 173 7.84 -27.55 11.98
N ASP A 174 8.07 -28.51 12.85
CA ASP A 174 7.16 -28.85 13.95
C ASP A 174 7.57 -28.07 15.21
N GLU A 175 6.80 -27.04 15.56
CA GLU A 175 7.00 -26.23 16.77
C GLU A 175 5.99 -26.65 17.86
N ALA A 176 6.24 -26.23 19.11
CA ALA A 176 5.42 -26.63 20.26
C ALA A 176 3.91 -26.33 20.07
N GLU A 177 3.58 -25.11 19.62
CA GLU A 177 2.19 -24.62 19.55
C GLU A 177 1.62 -24.65 18.12
N LYS A 178 2.45 -24.91 17.11
CA LYS A 178 2.07 -24.80 15.70
C LYS A 178 2.94 -25.62 14.77
N TYR A 179 2.40 -25.89 13.59
CA TYR A 179 3.14 -26.41 12.45
C TYR A 179 3.46 -25.28 11.48
N ARG A 180 4.72 -25.14 11.08
CA ARG A 180 5.18 -24.02 10.25
C ARG A 180 5.79 -24.51 8.94
N ILE A 181 5.32 -23.95 7.83
CA ILE A 181 5.99 -24.06 6.53
C ILE A 181 6.72 -22.75 6.29
N VAL A 182 8.01 -22.83 5.96
CA VAL A 182 8.84 -21.69 5.57
C VAL A 182 9.13 -21.79 4.09
N ILE A 183 8.80 -20.74 3.34
CA ILE A 183 9.12 -20.61 1.91
C ILE A 183 10.08 -19.44 1.75
N LYS A 184 11.29 -19.69 1.27
CA LYS A 184 12.36 -18.71 1.21
C LYS A 184 12.64 -18.26 -0.23
N GLY A 185 12.62 -16.97 -0.47
CA GLY A 185 13.08 -16.31 -1.69
C GLY A 185 14.56 -15.90 -1.62
N GLU A 186 15.20 -15.72 -2.78
CA GLU A 186 16.49 -15.02 -2.88
C GLU A 186 16.33 -13.49 -2.92
N GLY A 187 15.11 -13.02 -3.16
CA GLY A 187 14.70 -11.62 -3.07
C GLY A 187 13.33 -11.46 -2.40
N VAL A 188 12.77 -10.26 -2.46
CA VAL A 188 11.47 -9.92 -1.87
C VAL A 188 10.35 -10.75 -2.49
N ILE A 189 9.51 -11.35 -1.66
CA ILE A 189 8.25 -11.96 -2.07
C ILE A 189 7.19 -10.86 -2.08
N GLU A 190 6.84 -10.39 -3.27
CA GLU A 190 6.00 -9.19 -3.46
C GLU A 190 4.52 -9.44 -3.16
N GLY A 191 4.02 -10.64 -3.47
CA GLY A 191 2.60 -10.96 -3.35
C GLY A 191 2.32 -12.44 -3.20
N SER A 192 1.22 -12.75 -2.53
CA SER A 192 0.75 -14.12 -2.38
C SER A 192 -0.77 -14.19 -2.30
N LYS A 193 -1.36 -15.23 -2.89
CA LYS A 193 -2.80 -15.52 -2.79
C LYS A 193 -3.03 -16.90 -2.21
N SER A 194 -3.73 -16.98 -1.08
CA SER A 194 -4.13 -18.25 -0.47
C SER A 194 -5.43 -18.80 -1.05
N PHE A 195 -5.56 -20.11 -1.10
CA PHE A 195 -6.78 -20.84 -1.44
C PHE A 195 -6.84 -22.15 -0.64
N ALA A 196 -7.99 -22.81 -0.63
CA ALA A 196 -8.11 -24.11 0.01
C ALA A 196 -9.22 -24.94 -0.62
N TYR A 197 -8.98 -26.25 -0.71
CA TYR A 197 -9.88 -27.23 -1.30
C TYR A 197 -10.41 -28.19 -0.24
N ASN A 198 -11.62 -28.70 -0.46
CA ASN A 198 -12.19 -29.80 0.32
C ASN A 198 -12.11 -31.11 -0.49
N ASN A 199 -12.10 -32.25 0.19
CA ASN A 199 -12.17 -33.59 -0.42
C ASN A 199 -11.10 -33.89 -1.51
N PRO A 200 -9.81 -34.04 -1.16
CA PRO A 200 -9.25 -33.99 0.19
C PRO A 200 -8.95 -32.57 0.65
N GLU A 201 -8.83 -32.39 1.97
CA GLU A 201 -8.54 -31.08 2.59
C GLU A 201 -7.14 -30.61 2.20
N ARG A 202 -7.07 -29.39 1.64
CA ARG A 202 -5.83 -28.78 1.18
C ARG A 202 -5.82 -27.29 1.48
N PHE A 203 -4.68 -26.79 1.91
CA PHE A 203 -4.40 -25.36 1.95
C PHE A 203 -3.31 -25.07 0.93
N GLY A 204 -3.49 -24.06 0.09
CA GLY A 204 -2.53 -23.70 -0.92
C GLY A 204 -2.27 -22.21 -0.98
N ILE A 205 -1.12 -21.88 -1.54
CA ILE A 205 -0.69 -20.50 -1.75
C ILE A 205 -0.05 -20.39 -3.13
N ASP A 206 -0.43 -19.34 -3.85
CA ASP A 206 0.23 -18.88 -5.05
C ASP A 206 1.14 -17.71 -4.69
N ILE A 207 2.42 -17.86 -4.95
CA ILE A 207 3.42 -16.81 -4.78
C ILE A 207 3.60 -16.14 -6.13
N LYS A 208 3.30 -14.85 -6.18
CA LYS A 208 3.36 -14.04 -7.39
C LYS A 208 4.76 -13.50 -7.62
N ASN A 209 5.04 -13.14 -8.88
CA ASN A 209 6.35 -12.71 -9.34
C ASN A 209 7.49 -13.64 -8.86
N ALA A 210 7.30 -14.96 -8.97
CA ALA A 210 8.23 -15.95 -8.42
C ALA A 210 8.61 -17.05 -9.42
N GLN A 211 9.85 -17.53 -9.31
CA GLN A 211 10.39 -18.68 -10.04
C GLN A 211 10.86 -19.77 -9.09
N LEU A 212 10.53 -21.03 -9.38
CA LEU A 212 10.93 -22.17 -8.56
C LEU A 212 12.36 -22.61 -8.92
N LYS A 213 13.30 -22.49 -7.97
CA LYS A 213 14.69 -22.95 -8.12
C LYS A 213 14.94 -24.35 -7.53
N ILE A 214 14.09 -24.75 -6.58
CA ILE A 214 14.23 -26.01 -5.84
C ILE A 214 14.07 -27.21 -6.78
N LYS A 215 14.89 -28.25 -6.58
CA LYS A 215 14.72 -29.54 -7.26
C LYS A 215 13.74 -30.42 -6.50
N GLY A 216 12.80 -31.02 -7.22
CA GLY A 216 11.71 -31.83 -6.66
C GLY A 216 10.38 -31.08 -6.73
N ASP A 217 9.32 -31.73 -6.27
CA ASP A 217 7.94 -31.23 -6.34
C ASP A 217 7.13 -31.54 -5.06
N ARG A 218 7.76 -32.18 -4.07
CA ARG A 218 7.08 -32.72 -2.90
C ARG A 218 8.04 -32.94 -1.71
N ILE A 219 7.51 -32.66 -0.52
CA ILE A 219 8.05 -33.07 0.78
C ILE A 219 6.97 -33.91 1.45
N ASP A 220 7.24 -35.18 1.70
CA ASP A 220 6.40 -36.05 2.53
C ASP A 220 6.71 -35.82 4.01
N THR A 221 5.67 -35.83 4.84
CA THR A 221 5.78 -35.59 6.28
C THR A 221 5.17 -36.75 7.06
N ASP A 222 5.84 -37.24 8.10
CA ASP A 222 5.29 -38.22 9.06
C ASP A 222 4.45 -37.51 10.15
N ASN A 223 3.74 -36.43 9.80
CA ASN A 223 3.01 -35.58 10.74
C ASN A 223 1.51 -35.91 10.78
N GLU A 224 0.89 -35.71 11.95
CA GLU A 224 -0.53 -36.03 12.19
C GLU A 224 -1.52 -35.15 11.43
N LEU A 225 -1.14 -33.90 11.10
CA LEU A 225 -2.00 -32.94 10.43
C LEU A 225 -1.60 -32.76 8.96
N ILE A 226 -0.31 -32.56 8.71
CA ILE A 226 0.23 -32.30 7.38
C ILE A 226 0.73 -33.62 6.80
N ARG A 227 0.12 -34.06 5.70
CA ARG A 227 0.53 -35.28 4.98
C ARG A 227 1.71 -35.06 4.05
N SER A 228 1.66 -33.93 3.35
CA SER A 228 2.71 -33.55 2.40
C SER A 228 2.59 -32.10 1.98
N ILE A 229 3.72 -31.54 1.55
CA ILE A 229 3.83 -30.22 0.95
C ILE A 229 4.27 -30.42 -0.50
N ARG A 230 3.40 -30.08 -1.45
CA ARG A 230 3.67 -30.12 -2.89
C ARG A 230 3.96 -28.73 -3.40
N PHE A 231 4.85 -28.62 -4.38
CA PHE A 231 5.19 -27.33 -4.97
C PHE A 231 5.57 -27.45 -6.43
N SER A 232 5.21 -26.45 -7.23
CA SER A 232 5.55 -26.41 -8.65
C SER A 232 5.57 -24.98 -9.19
N GLN A 233 6.26 -24.77 -10.30
CA GLN A 233 6.00 -23.62 -11.16
C GLN A 233 4.61 -23.82 -11.78
N PHE A 234 3.60 -23.09 -11.28
CA PHE A 234 2.21 -23.25 -11.73
C PHE A 234 1.98 -22.55 -13.07
N GLU A 235 2.45 -21.32 -13.17
CA GLU A 235 2.42 -20.48 -14.36
C GLU A 235 3.73 -19.67 -14.43
N PRO A 236 4.10 -19.06 -15.57
CA PRO A 236 5.19 -18.10 -15.61
C PRO A 236 5.02 -17.03 -14.53
N GLY A 237 5.98 -16.92 -13.62
CA GLY A 237 5.92 -15.98 -12.50
C GLY A 237 5.02 -16.35 -11.33
N VAL A 238 4.46 -17.57 -11.31
CA VAL A 238 3.67 -18.06 -10.18
C VAL A 238 4.21 -19.39 -9.69
N VAL A 239 4.73 -19.42 -8.45
CA VAL A 239 5.05 -20.65 -7.74
C VAL A 239 3.86 -21.03 -6.85
N ARG A 240 3.36 -22.25 -7.00
CA ARG A 240 2.27 -22.76 -6.17
C ARG A 240 2.82 -23.73 -5.14
N VAL A 241 2.42 -23.56 -3.88
CA VAL A 241 2.67 -24.50 -2.79
C VAL A 241 1.33 -25.01 -2.27
N VAL A 242 1.15 -26.32 -2.14
CA VAL A 242 -0.07 -26.99 -1.69
C VAL A 242 0.25 -27.94 -0.55
N ILE A 243 -0.39 -27.70 0.60
CA ILE A 243 -0.30 -28.49 1.81
C ILE A 243 -1.52 -29.43 1.82
N ASP A 244 -1.27 -30.73 1.79
CA ASP A 244 -2.31 -31.75 1.95
C ASP A 244 -2.53 -31.98 3.46
N LEU A 245 -3.75 -31.73 3.94
CA LEU A 245 -4.12 -31.73 5.36
C LEU A 245 -5.02 -32.93 5.70
N GLU A 246 -4.93 -33.45 6.92
CA GLU A 246 -5.85 -34.51 7.41
C GLU A 246 -7.21 -33.97 7.86
N GLU A 247 -7.29 -32.70 8.25
CA GLU A 247 -8.53 -32.03 8.68
C GLU A 247 -8.61 -30.58 8.22
N LYS A 248 -9.78 -29.95 8.45
CA LYS A 248 -10.09 -28.58 8.04
C LYS A 248 -9.49 -27.56 9.01
N ILE A 249 -8.36 -26.97 8.63
CA ILE A 249 -7.70 -25.94 9.41
C ILE A 249 -7.05 -24.89 8.51
N ALA A 250 -7.34 -23.61 8.77
CA ALA A 250 -6.74 -22.51 8.02
C ALA A 250 -5.29 -22.28 8.43
N GLY A 251 -4.44 -22.05 7.42
CA GLY A 251 -3.07 -21.59 7.63
C GLY A 251 -3.04 -20.07 7.77
N LYS A 252 -2.34 -19.58 8.79
CA LYS A 252 -2.03 -18.15 8.94
C LYS A 252 -0.79 -17.80 8.12
N ILE A 253 -0.94 -16.89 7.18
CA ILE A 253 0.16 -16.41 6.35
C ILE A 253 0.82 -15.18 7.00
N SER A 254 2.14 -15.14 6.98
CA SER A 254 2.93 -13.97 7.38
C SER A 254 4.24 -13.91 6.61
N PHE A 255 4.91 -12.76 6.64
CA PHE A 255 6.20 -12.55 5.99
C PHE A 255 7.29 -12.27 7.02
N SER A 256 8.55 -12.54 6.66
CA SER A 256 9.70 -11.97 7.37
C SER A 256 9.69 -10.44 7.26
N THR A 257 10.46 -9.77 8.12
CA THR A 257 10.60 -8.30 8.08
C THR A 257 11.09 -7.81 6.71
N GLU A 258 12.05 -8.50 6.11
CA GLU A 258 12.61 -8.18 4.79
C GLU A 258 11.77 -8.73 3.63
N LYS A 259 10.67 -9.46 3.94
CA LYS A 259 9.80 -10.17 2.98
C LYS A 259 10.54 -11.18 2.08
N ASP A 260 11.76 -11.57 2.43
CA ASP A 260 12.51 -12.64 1.77
C ASP A 260 12.01 -14.05 2.13
N SER A 261 11.08 -14.15 3.09
CA SER A 261 10.50 -15.41 3.54
C SER A 261 9.00 -15.26 3.77
N LEU A 262 8.24 -16.27 3.38
CA LEU A 262 6.81 -16.43 3.67
C LEU A 262 6.62 -17.60 4.62
N TYR A 263 5.79 -17.40 5.64
CA TYR A 263 5.44 -18.41 6.65
C TYR A 263 3.96 -18.79 6.52
N ILE A 264 3.67 -20.08 6.61
CA ILE A 264 2.32 -20.62 6.78
C ILE A 264 2.27 -21.37 8.10
N ASP A 265 1.52 -20.83 9.06
CA ASP A 265 1.42 -21.35 10.42
C ASP A 265 0.04 -22.00 10.64
N PHE A 266 0.02 -23.28 11.03
CA PHE A 266 -1.19 -24.00 11.47
C PHE A 266 -1.13 -24.21 12.98
N ASN A 267 -1.99 -23.54 13.74
CA ASN A 267 -2.00 -23.62 15.21
C ASN A 267 -2.61 -24.94 15.69
N LYS A 268 -1.93 -25.64 16.62
CA LYS A 268 -2.40 -26.93 17.14
C LYS A 268 -3.64 -26.82 18.03
N SER A 269 -3.81 -25.68 18.71
CA SER A 269 -4.88 -25.46 19.70
C SER A 269 -6.22 -25.00 19.10
N LYS A 270 -6.26 -24.57 17.83
CA LYS A 270 -7.45 -23.94 17.21
C LYS A 270 -8.39 -24.92 16.49
N VAL A 271 -8.06 -26.21 16.47
CA VAL A 271 -8.87 -27.23 15.80
C VAL A 271 -10.29 -27.31 16.39
N ASP A 272 -10.42 -27.11 17.71
CA ASP A 272 -11.70 -27.26 18.41
C ASP A 272 -12.62 -26.03 18.31
N GLU A 273 -12.08 -24.80 18.27
CA GLU A 273 -12.89 -23.56 18.36
C GLU A 273 -13.82 -23.34 17.16
N TYR A 274 -13.39 -23.71 15.95
CA TYR A 274 -14.20 -23.51 14.73
C TYR A 274 -15.16 -24.66 14.46
N GLN A 275 -14.91 -25.86 15.01
CA GLN A 275 -15.79 -27.01 14.84
C GLN A 275 -17.11 -26.88 15.60
N GLU A 276 -17.16 -26.02 16.63
CA GLU A 276 -18.36 -25.77 17.43
C GLU A 276 -19.27 -24.65 16.88
N LEU A 277 -18.79 -23.89 15.88
CA LEU A 277 -19.59 -22.85 15.25
C LEU A 277 -20.66 -23.51 14.36
N GLY A 278 -21.94 -23.31 14.69
CA GLY A 278 -23.07 -23.76 13.86
C GLY A 278 -23.10 -23.09 12.47
N GLU A 279 -24.16 -23.29 11.68
CA GLU A 279 -24.22 -22.68 10.34
C GLU A 279 -24.52 -21.17 10.36
N VAL A 280 -25.24 -20.70 11.38
CA VAL A 280 -25.76 -19.33 11.49
C VAL A 280 -25.62 -18.82 12.93
N THR A 281 -25.22 -17.56 13.10
CA THR A 281 -25.11 -16.90 14.41
C THR A 281 -26.49 -16.51 14.97
N LYS A 282 -26.53 -16.10 16.24
CA LYS A 282 -27.77 -15.56 16.87
C LYS A 282 -28.35 -14.36 16.12
N ASP A 283 -27.50 -13.55 15.51
CA ASP A 283 -27.86 -12.34 14.74
C ASP A 283 -28.21 -12.66 13.27
N GLY A 284 -28.28 -13.95 12.91
CA GLY A 284 -28.65 -14.40 11.56
C GLY A 284 -27.53 -14.28 10.52
N LEU A 285 -26.26 -14.14 10.96
CA LEU A 285 -25.10 -14.14 10.06
C LEU A 285 -24.70 -15.57 9.72
N ALA A 286 -24.32 -15.83 8.47
CA ALA A 286 -23.62 -17.06 8.15
C ALA A 286 -22.31 -17.12 8.96
N VAL A 287 -21.91 -18.32 9.37
CA VAL A 287 -20.55 -18.50 9.89
C VAL A 287 -19.55 -18.43 8.73
N VAL A 288 -18.39 -17.82 9.00
CA VAL A 288 -17.33 -17.69 8.00
C VAL A 288 -16.78 -19.07 7.66
N ASP A 289 -16.50 -19.28 6.38
CA ASP A 289 -15.85 -20.48 5.90
C ASP A 289 -14.51 -20.65 6.62
N TRP A 290 -14.21 -21.86 7.10
CA TRP A 290 -12.99 -22.15 7.86
C TRP A 290 -11.73 -21.67 7.13
N ARG A 291 -11.74 -21.65 5.78
CA ARG A 291 -10.63 -21.20 4.94
C ARG A 291 -10.35 -19.69 5.03
N ALA A 292 -11.29 -18.92 5.56
CA ALA A 292 -11.20 -17.48 5.72
C ALA A 292 -11.09 -17.04 7.19
N THR A 293 -11.12 -17.94 8.16
CA THR A 293 -11.13 -17.57 9.59
C THR A 293 -9.86 -16.83 10.04
N GLU A 294 -8.71 -17.17 9.48
CA GLU A 294 -7.43 -16.49 9.78
C GLU A 294 -7.20 -15.21 8.96
N LYS A 295 -8.14 -14.83 8.07
CA LYS A 295 -8.08 -13.55 7.33
C LYS A 295 -8.49 -12.40 8.27
N LEU A 296 -7.50 -11.64 8.73
CA LEU A 296 -7.70 -10.57 9.70
C LEU A 296 -8.49 -9.39 9.10
N VAL A 297 -9.63 -9.05 9.68
CA VAL A 297 -10.38 -7.83 9.38
C VAL A 297 -10.02 -6.75 10.40
N VAL A 298 -9.38 -5.68 9.93
CA VAL A 298 -9.16 -4.48 10.75
C VAL A 298 -10.39 -3.60 10.69
N ILE A 299 -10.88 -3.22 11.87
CA ILE A 299 -12.01 -2.32 12.05
C ILE A 299 -11.46 -1.00 12.60
N ASP A 300 -11.68 0.08 11.86
CA ASP A 300 -11.23 1.41 12.21
C ASP A 300 -12.42 2.31 12.57
N PRO A 301 -12.74 2.50 13.86
CA PRO A 301 -13.69 3.52 14.25
C PRO A 301 -13.06 4.90 14.03
N GLY A 302 -13.62 5.69 13.09
CA GLY A 302 -13.12 7.02 12.73
C GLY A 302 -13.01 7.96 13.93
N HIS A 303 -12.10 8.94 13.86
CA HIS A 303 -11.87 9.95 14.90
C HIS A 303 -11.42 9.36 16.26
N GLY A 304 -11.68 10.06 17.38
CA GLY A 304 -11.40 9.60 18.74
C GLY A 304 -10.54 10.57 19.56
N GLY A 305 -10.68 10.54 20.88
CA GLY A 305 -9.97 11.40 21.81
C GLY A 305 -10.19 12.88 21.50
N LYS A 306 -9.11 13.59 21.16
CA LYS A 306 -9.11 15.03 20.84
C LYS A 306 -9.83 15.38 19.54
N ASP A 307 -10.06 14.40 18.67
CA ASP A 307 -10.80 14.57 17.42
C ASP A 307 -12.24 14.06 17.61
N PRO A 308 -13.24 14.95 17.74
CA PRO A 308 -14.63 14.55 17.91
C PRO A 308 -15.26 14.04 16.60
N GLY A 309 -14.62 14.25 15.47
CA GLY A 309 -15.26 14.21 14.16
C GLY A 309 -16.34 15.28 14.03
N SER A 310 -17.32 15.01 13.18
CA SER A 310 -18.49 15.86 13.00
C SER A 310 -19.30 15.98 14.29
N ARG A 311 -19.93 17.14 14.51
CA ARG A 311 -20.71 17.42 15.72
C ARG A 311 -22.11 17.87 15.36
N ALA A 312 -23.11 17.16 15.88
CA ALA A 312 -24.47 17.64 15.87
C ALA A 312 -24.67 18.61 17.04
N ILE A 313 -24.94 19.88 16.73
CA ILE A 313 -25.17 20.94 17.73
C ILE A 313 -26.59 21.48 17.56
N ARG A 314 -27.33 21.62 18.67
CA ARG A 314 -28.65 22.27 18.73
C ARG A 314 -28.66 23.27 19.88
N ASP A 315 -29.06 24.51 19.60
CA ASP A 315 -29.08 25.62 20.58
C ASP A 315 -27.77 25.80 21.38
N GLY A 316 -26.62 25.58 20.73
CA GLY A 316 -25.30 25.67 21.36
C GLY A 316 -24.90 24.47 22.20
N VAL A 317 -25.73 23.42 22.26
CA VAL A 317 -25.45 22.17 22.97
C VAL A 317 -25.07 21.08 21.97
N VAL A 318 -23.99 20.36 22.26
CA VAL A 318 -23.57 19.19 21.49
C VAL A 318 -24.48 18.03 21.84
N ILE A 319 -25.22 17.53 20.85
CA ILE A 319 -26.15 16.40 20.98
C ILE A 319 -25.44 15.08 20.75
N LEU A 320 -24.56 15.03 19.75
CA LEU A 320 -23.85 13.81 19.36
C LEU A 320 -22.52 14.17 18.69
N ASN A 321 -21.45 13.45 19.05
CA ASN A 321 -20.20 13.50 18.31
C ASN A 321 -20.08 12.26 17.43
N GLU A 322 -19.57 12.43 16.22
CA GLU A 322 -19.39 11.34 15.26
C GLU A 322 -18.57 10.18 15.85
N LYS A 323 -17.49 10.51 16.58
CA LYS A 323 -16.61 9.51 17.21
C LYS A 323 -17.33 8.52 18.14
N GLU A 324 -18.46 8.93 18.74
CA GLU A 324 -19.26 8.12 19.67
C GLU A 324 -20.07 7.08 18.91
N VAL A 325 -20.72 7.48 17.81
CA VAL A 325 -21.46 6.56 16.93
C VAL A 325 -20.51 5.61 16.24
N ASN A 326 -19.38 6.12 15.72
CA ASN A 326 -18.37 5.30 15.05
C ASN A 326 -17.84 4.19 15.97
N LEU A 327 -17.56 4.52 17.23
CA LEU A 327 -17.07 3.55 18.22
C LEU A 327 -18.13 2.50 18.56
N ASP A 328 -19.37 2.91 18.78
CA ASP A 328 -20.47 2.00 19.14
C ASP A 328 -20.77 1.01 18.00
N VAL A 329 -20.90 1.51 16.76
CA VAL A 329 -21.10 0.67 15.57
C VAL A 329 -19.93 -0.29 15.38
N ALA A 330 -18.70 0.17 15.57
CA ALA A 330 -17.52 -0.68 15.43
C ALA A 330 -17.45 -1.80 16.48
N HIS A 331 -17.87 -1.57 17.73
CA HIS A 331 -17.98 -2.62 18.75
C HIS A 331 -19.02 -3.67 18.40
N ARG A 332 -20.19 -3.23 17.91
CA ARG A 332 -21.25 -4.14 17.44
C ARG A 332 -20.76 -4.98 16.26
N LEU A 333 -20.12 -4.34 15.28
CA LEU A 333 -19.52 -5.02 14.13
C LEU A 333 -18.47 -6.03 14.56
N ASN A 334 -17.56 -5.65 15.47
CA ASN A 334 -16.52 -6.54 15.99
C ASN A 334 -17.13 -7.78 16.66
N ARG A 335 -18.12 -7.58 17.55
CA ARG A 335 -18.83 -8.69 18.21
C ARG A 335 -19.47 -9.63 17.18
N MET A 336 -20.22 -9.08 16.23
CA MET A 336 -20.90 -9.87 15.19
C MET A 336 -19.94 -10.68 14.32
N LEU A 337 -18.82 -10.07 13.90
CA LEU A 337 -17.79 -10.75 13.13
C LEU A 337 -17.09 -11.85 13.93
N GLN A 338 -16.76 -11.61 15.20
CA GLN A 338 -16.17 -12.63 16.07
C GLN A 338 -17.12 -13.81 16.31
N GLU A 339 -18.40 -13.54 16.55
CA GLU A 339 -19.43 -14.58 16.68
C GLU A 339 -19.61 -15.40 15.38
N ALA A 340 -19.33 -14.80 14.22
CA ALA A 340 -19.31 -15.49 12.93
C ALA A 340 -17.97 -16.20 12.64
N GLY A 341 -17.01 -16.21 13.57
CA GLY A 341 -15.71 -16.87 13.40
C GLY A 341 -14.65 -16.04 12.65
N VAL A 342 -14.89 -14.76 12.40
CA VAL A 342 -13.95 -13.87 11.70
C VAL A 342 -12.92 -13.32 12.68
N SER A 343 -11.64 -13.46 12.34
CA SER A 343 -10.54 -12.81 13.06
C SER A 343 -10.61 -11.29 12.87
N THR A 344 -10.63 -10.54 13.97
CA THR A 344 -10.83 -9.08 13.96
C THR A 344 -9.81 -8.35 14.82
N TYR A 345 -9.46 -7.13 14.40
CA TYR A 345 -8.66 -6.20 15.20
C TYR A 345 -9.21 -4.79 15.10
N MET A 346 -9.73 -4.27 16.21
CA MET A 346 -10.16 -2.86 16.29
C MET A 346 -8.96 -1.96 16.57
N LEU A 347 -8.76 -0.91 15.76
CA LEU A 347 -7.67 0.05 15.97
C LEU A 347 -7.80 0.82 17.29
N ARG A 348 -9.02 1.16 17.69
CA ARG A 348 -9.33 1.69 19.03
C ARG A 348 -10.56 0.98 19.61
N LYS A 349 -10.54 0.72 20.91
CA LYS A 349 -11.64 0.09 21.67
C LYS A 349 -12.33 1.07 22.63
N ASP A 350 -11.79 2.26 22.78
CA ASP A 350 -12.26 3.34 23.62
C ASP A 350 -12.09 4.69 22.89
N ASP A 351 -12.28 5.79 23.62
CA ASP A 351 -12.15 7.16 23.10
C ASP A 351 -10.68 7.61 22.98
N THR A 352 -9.85 6.80 22.33
CA THR A 352 -8.44 7.08 22.05
C THR A 352 -8.25 7.72 20.68
N TYR A 353 -7.40 8.74 20.61
CA TYR A 353 -7.02 9.39 19.36
C TYR A 353 -5.95 8.58 18.61
N ILE A 354 -6.18 8.31 17.32
CA ILE A 354 -5.20 7.76 16.38
C ILE A 354 -5.06 8.74 15.21
N THR A 355 -3.81 9.04 14.83
CA THR A 355 -3.51 9.94 13.71
C THR A 355 -4.00 9.35 12.39
N LEU A 356 -4.26 10.23 11.41
CA LEU A 356 -4.74 9.82 10.09
C LEU A 356 -3.81 8.78 9.43
N TYR A 357 -2.49 9.00 9.47
CA TYR A 357 -1.49 8.09 8.91
C TYR A 357 -1.16 6.90 9.83
N GLY A 358 -1.35 7.01 11.15
CA GLY A 358 -1.14 5.90 12.07
C GLY A 358 -2.15 4.75 11.88
N ARG A 359 -3.35 5.05 11.38
CA ARG A 359 -4.39 4.04 11.09
C ARG A 359 -3.96 3.03 10.01
N PRO A 360 -3.58 3.46 8.79
CA PRO A 360 -3.06 2.54 7.77
C PRO A 360 -1.75 1.88 8.22
N GLU A 361 -0.86 2.57 8.93
CA GLU A 361 0.37 1.96 9.48
C GLU A 361 0.07 0.77 10.39
N LEU A 362 -0.88 0.91 11.33
CA LEU A 362 -1.29 -0.18 12.22
C LEU A 362 -1.94 -1.34 11.46
N ALA A 363 -2.80 -1.05 10.48
CA ALA A 363 -3.44 -2.08 9.67
C ALA A 363 -2.43 -2.86 8.81
N ASN A 364 -1.47 -2.14 8.21
CA ASN A 364 -0.39 -2.73 7.43
C ASN A 364 0.52 -3.59 8.32
N ALA A 365 0.92 -3.08 9.48
CA ALA A 365 1.76 -3.80 10.44
C ALA A 365 1.07 -5.07 11.00
N ALA A 366 -0.27 -5.05 11.09
CA ALA A 366 -1.06 -6.20 11.50
C ALA A 366 -1.22 -7.27 10.38
N ASN A 367 -0.73 -7.00 9.16
CA ASN A 367 -0.98 -7.82 7.97
C ASN A 367 -2.48 -8.05 7.76
N ALA A 368 -3.28 -6.98 7.85
CA ALA A 368 -4.72 -7.08 7.66
C ALA A 368 -5.07 -7.59 6.26
N TYR A 369 -6.13 -8.40 6.19
CA TYR A 369 -6.71 -8.88 4.95
C TYR A 369 -7.77 -7.92 4.40
N LEU A 370 -8.51 -7.25 5.28
CA LEU A 370 -9.48 -6.21 4.96
C LEU A 370 -9.36 -5.05 5.94
N TYR A 371 -9.60 -3.84 5.46
CA TYR A 371 -9.68 -2.64 6.28
C TYR A 371 -11.07 -1.99 6.14
N ILE A 372 -11.77 -1.87 7.27
CA ILE A 372 -13.13 -1.34 7.32
C ILE A 372 -13.14 -0.11 8.23
N SER A 373 -13.24 1.09 7.63
CA SER A 373 -13.37 2.33 8.39
C SER A 373 -14.85 2.71 8.56
N ILE A 374 -15.24 3.01 9.79
CA ILE A 374 -16.62 3.35 10.18
C ILE A 374 -16.70 4.84 10.46
N HIS A 375 -17.54 5.53 9.69
CA HIS A 375 -17.77 6.96 9.75
C HIS A 375 -19.25 7.32 9.64
N ASN A 376 -19.57 8.58 9.99
CA ASN A 376 -20.88 9.15 9.74
C ASN A 376 -20.72 10.59 9.26
N ASN A 377 -21.47 10.93 8.22
CA ASN A 377 -21.22 12.08 7.38
C ASN A 377 -21.70 13.39 8.01
N TYR A 378 -21.30 14.49 7.38
CA TYR A 378 -21.79 15.83 7.67
C TYR A 378 -21.83 16.68 6.40
N SER A 379 -22.81 17.57 6.32
CA SER A 379 -22.87 18.59 5.27
C SER A 379 -23.41 19.90 5.82
N ASP A 380 -22.89 21.02 5.32
CA ASP A 380 -23.44 22.35 5.55
C ASP A 380 -24.88 22.48 5.01
N ASN A 381 -25.28 21.61 4.07
CA ASN A 381 -26.67 21.48 3.67
C ASN A 381 -27.40 20.48 4.60
N PRO A 382 -28.26 20.93 5.52
CA PRO A 382 -28.94 20.06 6.48
C PRO A 382 -29.95 19.11 5.83
N SER A 383 -30.33 19.32 4.56
CA SER A 383 -31.18 18.39 3.82
C SER A 383 -30.42 17.19 3.23
N ALA A 384 -29.08 17.22 3.22
CA ALA A 384 -28.27 16.09 2.77
C ALA A 384 -28.49 14.89 3.70
N ASN A 385 -28.87 13.76 3.14
CA ASN A 385 -29.13 12.53 3.88
C ASN A 385 -28.69 11.31 3.05
N GLY A 386 -28.73 10.14 3.67
CA GLY A 386 -28.46 8.86 3.01
C GLY A 386 -27.14 8.22 3.42
N VAL A 387 -26.87 7.06 2.84
CA VAL A 387 -25.64 6.26 3.07
C VAL A 387 -24.74 6.39 1.85
N GLU A 388 -23.42 6.48 2.05
CA GLU A 388 -22.40 6.28 1.01
C GLU A 388 -21.28 5.37 1.49
N THR A 389 -20.60 4.72 0.55
CA THR A 389 -19.42 3.89 0.84
C THR A 389 -18.28 4.29 -0.10
N PHE A 390 -17.13 4.65 0.45
CA PHE A 390 -15.95 5.01 -0.33
C PHE A 390 -14.97 3.84 -0.42
N TYR A 391 -14.29 3.74 -1.55
CA TYR A 391 -13.27 2.74 -1.81
C TYR A 391 -12.12 3.32 -2.64
N TYR A 392 -10.98 2.64 -2.68
CA TYR A 392 -9.94 2.92 -3.66
C TYR A 392 -9.39 1.59 -4.17
N SER A 393 -9.61 1.31 -5.46
CA SER A 393 -9.12 0.09 -6.09
C SER A 393 -7.63 0.19 -6.33
N LYS A 394 -6.86 -0.67 -5.65
CA LYS A 394 -5.40 -0.76 -5.77
C LYS A 394 -5.00 -1.92 -6.67
N GLU A 395 -3.84 -1.81 -7.33
CA GLU A 395 -3.35 -2.84 -8.26
C GLU A 395 -3.12 -4.20 -7.58
N ASN A 396 -2.67 -4.17 -6.32
CA ASN A 396 -2.34 -5.36 -5.54
C ASN A 396 -3.55 -6.04 -4.87
N GLU A 397 -4.78 -5.55 -5.08
CA GLU A 397 -6.00 -6.18 -4.51
C GLU A 397 -6.21 -7.62 -5.00
N CYS A 398 -5.70 -7.93 -6.19
CA CYS A 398 -5.78 -9.26 -6.77
C CYS A 398 -5.08 -10.34 -5.90
N ASP A 399 -4.07 -9.97 -5.11
CA ASP A 399 -3.38 -10.86 -4.16
C ASP A 399 -4.32 -11.28 -3.01
N TYR A 400 -5.25 -10.40 -2.64
CA TYR A 400 -6.26 -10.65 -1.63
C TYR A 400 -7.51 -11.34 -2.19
N GLY A 401 -7.65 -11.48 -3.52
CA GLY A 401 -8.85 -12.07 -4.12
C GLY A 401 -10.16 -11.37 -3.73
N ILE A 402 -10.07 -10.13 -3.23
CA ILE A 402 -11.18 -9.26 -2.87
C ILE A 402 -10.83 -7.89 -3.41
N TYR A 403 -11.77 -7.26 -4.11
CA TYR A 403 -11.63 -5.90 -4.61
C TYR A 403 -12.41 -4.92 -3.73
N SER A 404 -11.83 -3.75 -3.45
CA SER A 404 -12.47 -2.75 -2.57
C SER A 404 -13.79 -2.25 -3.14
N GLU A 405 -13.87 -2.12 -4.47
CA GLU A 405 -15.09 -1.72 -5.17
C GLU A 405 -16.24 -2.72 -4.96
N ASP A 406 -15.96 -4.02 -5.07
CA ASP A 406 -16.96 -5.07 -4.89
C ASP A 406 -17.51 -5.07 -3.46
N LEU A 407 -16.60 -4.96 -2.48
CA LEU A 407 -16.97 -4.84 -1.07
C LEU A 407 -17.83 -3.60 -0.82
N ALA A 408 -17.42 -2.44 -1.33
CA ALA A 408 -18.15 -1.20 -1.16
C ALA A 408 -19.56 -1.27 -1.76
N LYS A 409 -19.71 -1.83 -2.97
CA LYS A 409 -21.01 -2.03 -3.62
C LYS A 409 -21.90 -3.00 -2.82
N MET A 410 -21.32 -4.07 -2.28
CA MET A 410 -22.05 -5.04 -1.46
C MET A 410 -22.60 -4.39 -0.18
N ILE A 411 -21.75 -3.66 0.53
CA ILE A 411 -22.12 -2.96 1.76
C ILE A 411 -23.15 -1.87 1.48
N GLN A 412 -22.92 -1.02 0.48
CA GLN A 412 -23.85 0.04 0.09
C GLN A 412 -25.25 -0.52 -0.15
N LYS A 413 -25.36 -1.61 -0.91
CA LYS A 413 -26.64 -2.25 -1.23
C LYS A 413 -27.35 -2.82 0.01
N GLU A 414 -26.63 -3.50 0.90
CA GLU A 414 -27.24 -4.06 2.12
C GLU A 414 -27.60 -2.95 3.14
N MET A 415 -26.80 -1.89 3.22
CA MET A 415 -27.08 -0.71 4.05
C MET A 415 -28.37 0.00 3.62
N VAL A 416 -28.51 0.33 2.33
CA VAL A 416 -29.72 0.97 1.78
C VAL A 416 -30.95 0.12 2.04
N LYS A 417 -30.84 -1.20 1.82
CA LYS A 417 -31.93 -2.15 2.03
C LYS A 417 -32.35 -2.23 3.51
N SER A 418 -31.40 -2.29 4.44
CA SER A 418 -31.69 -2.49 5.86
C SER A 418 -32.09 -1.19 6.57
N LEU A 419 -31.49 -0.05 6.22
CA LEU A 419 -31.73 1.23 6.87
C LEU A 419 -32.86 2.04 6.22
N GLY A 420 -33.21 1.74 4.97
CA GLY A 420 -34.25 2.48 4.23
C GLY A 420 -33.88 3.93 3.90
N LEU A 421 -32.59 4.27 4.00
CA LEU A 421 -32.07 5.61 3.74
C LEU A 421 -31.74 5.82 2.25
N PHE A 422 -31.61 7.09 1.86
CA PHE A 422 -31.28 7.47 0.49
C PHE A 422 -29.94 6.86 0.03
N ASP A 423 -29.94 6.26 -1.16
CA ASP A 423 -28.75 5.64 -1.75
C ASP A 423 -27.88 6.69 -2.45
N ARG A 424 -26.71 6.98 -1.86
CA ARG A 424 -25.73 7.89 -2.46
C ARG A 424 -24.66 7.16 -3.27
N GLY A 425 -24.68 5.84 -3.29
CA GLY A 425 -23.79 4.97 -4.06
C GLY A 425 -22.44 4.68 -3.41
N ALA A 426 -21.75 3.70 -4.00
CA ALA A 426 -20.35 3.41 -3.73
C ALA A 426 -19.45 4.27 -4.65
N LYS A 427 -18.41 4.89 -4.11
CA LYS A 427 -17.60 5.90 -4.82
C LYS A 427 -16.11 5.64 -4.68
N SER A 428 -15.38 5.74 -5.78
CA SER A 428 -13.92 5.73 -5.72
C SER A 428 -13.42 7.05 -5.13
N GLU A 429 -12.53 6.98 -4.15
CA GLU A 429 -11.93 8.14 -3.50
C GLU A 429 -10.44 7.89 -3.16
N PRO A 430 -9.55 8.02 -4.16
CA PRO A 430 -8.11 7.79 -3.98
C PRO A 430 -7.42 8.84 -3.08
N ALA A 431 -8.06 10.00 -2.83
CA ALA A 431 -7.43 11.05 -2.00
C ALA A 431 -7.50 10.74 -0.50
N TYR A 432 -8.36 9.83 -0.06
CA TYR A 432 -8.52 9.49 1.35
C TYR A 432 -7.32 8.68 1.86
N ALA A 433 -6.58 9.27 2.80
CA ALA A 433 -5.32 8.72 3.31
C ALA A 433 -5.44 7.29 3.87
N VAL A 434 -6.55 6.98 4.55
CA VAL A 434 -6.77 5.62 5.10
C VAL A 434 -7.05 4.58 4.01
N LEU A 435 -7.56 4.99 2.85
CA LEU A 435 -7.77 4.12 1.70
C LEU A 435 -6.51 3.95 0.86
N ASN A 436 -5.76 5.03 0.65
CA ASN A 436 -4.58 5.03 -0.22
C ASN A 436 -3.29 4.55 0.45
N LYS A 437 -3.13 4.69 1.78
CA LYS A 437 -1.95 4.21 2.50
C LYS A 437 -2.10 2.79 3.07
N THR A 438 -3.31 2.21 3.06
CA THR A 438 -3.49 0.78 3.37
C THR A 438 -3.03 -0.07 2.19
N VAL A 439 -2.40 -1.22 2.45
CA VAL A 439 -1.93 -2.13 1.38
C VAL A 439 -2.92 -3.24 1.02
N MET A 440 -4.01 -3.38 1.79
CA MET A 440 -5.09 -4.36 1.57
C MET A 440 -6.37 -3.68 1.06
N PRO A 441 -7.36 -4.44 0.57
CA PRO A 441 -8.66 -3.89 0.21
C PRO A 441 -9.28 -3.13 1.39
N ALA A 442 -9.72 -1.90 1.12
CA ALA A 442 -10.07 -0.92 2.12
C ALA A 442 -11.32 -0.14 1.70
N ILE A 443 -12.21 0.09 2.67
CA ILE A 443 -13.41 0.92 2.47
C ILE A 443 -13.63 1.86 3.66
N ILE A 444 -14.35 2.95 3.40
CA ILE A 444 -14.99 3.78 4.43
C ILE A 444 -16.50 3.67 4.23
N ILE A 445 -17.23 3.40 5.30
CA ILE A 445 -18.69 3.42 5.30
C ILE A 445 -19.14 4.71 5.98
N GLU A 446 -19.96 5.50 5.30
CA GLU A 446 -20.65 6.67 5.86
C GLU A 446 -22.12 6.32 6.13
N GLY A 447 -22.44 6.06 7.39
CA GLY A 447 -23.73 5.47 7.78
C GLY A 447 -24.96 6.34 7.56
N ALA A 448 -24.86 7.65 7.77
CA ALA A 448 -25.90 8.66 7.57
C ALA A 448 -25.30 10.06 7.80
N PHE A 449 -26.10 11.15 7.79
CA PHE A 449 -25.61 12.53 8.01
C PHE A 449 -25.98 13.09 9.39
N LEU A 450 -25.00 13.44 10.22
CA LEU A 450 -25.22 14.10 11.53
C LEU A 450 -25.89 15.47 11.41
N SER A 451 -25.73 16.14 10.28
CA SER A 451 -26.32 17.46 10.04
C SER A 451 -27.81 17.41 9.71
N ASN A 452 -28.34 16.24 9.34
CA ASN A 452 -29.74 16.06 8.99
C ASN A 452 -30.55 15.58 10.20
N ASP A 453 -31.66 16.26 10.52
CA ASP A 453 -32.45 15.99 11.75
C ASP A 453 -33.00 14.56 11.80
N GLU A 454 -33.58 14.06 10.71
CA GLU A 454 -34.15 12.71 10.65
C GLU A 454 -33.05 11.63 10.79
N ASN A 455 -31.90 11.83 10.15
CA ASN A 455 -30.74 10.93 10.28
C ASN A 455 -30.16 10.98 11.70
N LEU A 456 -30.06 12.16 12.31
CA LEU A 456 -29.58 12.32 13.67
C LEU A 456 -30.46 11.58 14.68
N GLU A 457 -31.80 11.69 14.55
CA GLU A 457 -32.75 10.94 15.37
C GLU A 457 -32.52 9.43 15.27
N LEU A 458 -32.34 8.91 14.06
CA LEU A 458 -32.02 7.50 13.83
C LEU A 458 -30.68 7.11 14.46
N MET A 459 -29.61 7.88 14.25
CA MET A 459 -28.27 7.62 14.80
C MET A 459 -28.22 7.53 16.33
N MET A 460 -29.17 8.14 17.04
CA MET A 460 -29.28 8.05 18.50
C MET A 460 -29.93 6.76 18.99
N THR A 461 -30.55 5.98 18.10
CA THR A 461 -31.21 4.71 18.44
C THR A 461 -30.26 3.52 18.40
N ASP A 462 -30.48 2.55 19.29
CA ASP A 462 -29.79 1.26 19.24
C ASP A 462 -30.08 0.49 17.95
N GLU A 463 -31.33 0.57 17.46
CA GLU A 463 -31.78 -0.14 16.26
C GLU A 463 -30.98 0.27 15.01
N PHE A 464 -30.79 1.58 14.79
CA PHE A 464 -29.98 2.07 13.67
C PHE A 464 -28.54 1.54 13.73
N ARG A 465 -27.90 1.65 14.90
CA ARG A 465 -26.50 1.25 15.07
C ARG A 465 -26.30 -0.26 14.94
N GLU A 466 -27.27 -1.04 15.42
CA GLU A 466 -27.30 -2.50 15.25
C GLU A 466 -27.49 -2.87 13.76
N LEU A 467 -28.44 -2.23 13.06
CA LEU A 467 -28.67 -2.50 11.64
C LEU A 467 -27.50 -2.08 10.76
N TYR A 468 -26.84 -0.97 11.07
CA TYR A 468 -25.60 -0.56 10.41
C TYR A 468 -24.53 -1.65 10.58
N ALA A 469 -24.19 -2.00 11.82
CA ALA A 469 -23.20 -3.04 12.10
C ALA A 469 -23.55 -4.37 11.41
N LEU A 470 -24.82 -4.78 11.45
CA LEU A 470 -25.29 -6.03 10.85
C LEU A 470 -25.18 -6.03 9.31
N SER A 471 -25.53 -4.92 8.65
CA SER A 471 -25.39 -4.77 7.20
C SER A 471 -23.92 -4.86 6.75
N ALA A 472 -23.01 -4.23 7.49
CA ALA A 472 -21.58 -4.36 7.26
C ALA A 472 -21.11 -5.80 7.49
N ALA A 473 -21.48 -6.42 8.61
CA ALA A 473 -21.10 -7.79 8.98
C ALA A 473 -21.53 -8.82 7.93
N LYS A 474 -22.80 -8.76 7.46
CA LYS A 474 -23.33 -9.64 6.40
C LYS A 474 -22.48 -9.60 5.14
N SER A 475 -22.11 -8.39 4.72
CA SER A 475 -21.36 -8.18 3.48
C SER A 475 -19.91 -8.63 3.62
N ILE A 476 -19.29 -8.37 4.77
CA ILE A 476 -17.91 -8.80 5.08
C ILE A 476 -17.83 -10.33 5.14
N VAL A 477 -18.72 -11.00 5.88
CA VAL A 477 -18.77 -12.48 5.93
C VAL A 477 -18.98 -13.05 4.54
N LYS A 478 -19.91 -12.47 3.76
CA LYS A 478 -20.18 -12.94 2.40
C LYS A 478 -18.95 -12.85 1.51
N ILE A 479 -18.26 -11.71 1.49
CA ILE A 479 -17.11 -11.53 0.60
C ILE A 479 -15.92 -12.40 1.04
N LEU A 480 -15.73 -12.60 2.35
CA LEU A 480 -14.71 -13.51 2.88
C LEU A 480 -14.98 -14.94 2.43
N ASN A 481 -16.23 -15.41 2.52
CA ASN A 481 -16.63 -16.74 2.07
C ASN A 481 -16.48 -16.90 0.54
N ASP A 482 -16.84 -15.88 -0.23
CA ASP A 482 -16.70 -15.92 -1.68
C ASP A 482 -15.21 -15.90 -2.10
N SER A 483 -14.34 -15.21 -1.35
CA SER A 483 -12.89 -15.14 -1.64
C SER A 483 -12.12 -16.45 -1.49
N VAL A 484 -12.74 -17.48 -0.90
CA VAL A 484 -12.15 -18.81 -0.68
C VAL A 484 -12.92 -19.92 -1.40
N ARG A 485 -13.95 -19.58 -2.18
CA ARG A 485 -14.68 -20.50 -3.04
C ARG A 485 -14.07 -20.50 -4.44
N ASP A 486 -14.09 -21.66 -5.08
CA ASP A 486 -13.49 -21.89 -6.41
C ASP A 486 -14.18 -21.12 -7.53
#